data_AF-A0A914UDI9-F1
#
_entry.id   AF-A0A914UDI9-F1
#
_cell.length_a   1.000
_cell.length_b   1.000
_cell.length_c   1.000
_cell.angle_alpha   90.00
_cell.angle_beta   90.00
_cell.angle_gamma   90.00
#
_symmetry.space_group_name_H-M   'P 1'
#
loop_
_entity.id
_entity.type
_entity.pdbx_description
1 polymer ?
#
loop_
_entity_poly.entity_id
_entity_poly.type
_entity_poly.pdbx_seq_one_letter_code
_entity_poly.pdbx_strand_id
1 'polypeptide(L)'
;MITHSYDRVPVVLKYVLDFLDREAERNGVIDQDIIHAWKTNAIVLRFWMQLIHNPDCLFDIQRQHCLDASLVVIGQTLMDAFSQSDYPLGKESPSSKLLFAKDIARYRPIANNMFLRLKNEPPVDDKLFYEHIT
;
A
#
# COMPACT_ATOMS: atom_id res chain seq x y z
N MET A 1 -4.63 7.97 29.95
CA MET A 1 -5.55 7.46 28.90
C MET A 1 -5.16 8.13 27.59
N ILE A 2 -4.35 7.46 26.76
CA ILE A 2 -4.00 7.95 25.42
C ILE A 2 -5.08 7.41 24.48
N THR A 3 -6.07 8.24 24.17
CA THR A 3 -7.12 7.93 23.19
C THR A 3 -6.49 7.80 21.81
N HIS A 4 -6.33 6.57 21.34
CA HIS A 4 -5.82 6.24 20.01
C HIS A 4 -6.87 6.64 18.97
N SER A 5 -6.66 7.76 18.30
CA SER A 5 -7.42 8.22 17.12
C SER A 5 -7.08 7.41 15.86
N TYR A 6 -6.93 6.08 15.98
CA TYR A 6 -6.42 5.20 14.92
C TYR A 6 -7.51 4.63 13.99
N ASP A 7 -8.79 4.94 14.23
CA ASP A 7 -9.91 4.36 13.48
C ASP A 7 -10.39 5.21 12.29
N ARG A 8 -9.88 6.44 12.10
CA ARG A 8 -10.26 7.25 10.94
C ARG A 8 -9.27 7.10 9.80
N VAL A 9 -9.79 6.67 8.66
CA VAL A 9 -9.06 6.65 7.39
C VAL A 9 -8.65 8.09 7.02
N PRO A 10 -7.39 8.33 6.63
CA PRO A 10 -6.96 9.64 6.16
C PRO A 10 -7.80 10.11 4.97
N VAL A 11 -8.29 11.34 5.03
CA VAL A 11 -9.19 11.93 4.01
C VAL A 11 -8.56 11.87 2.62
N VAL A 12 -7.28 12.23 2.51
CA VAL A 12 -6.52 12.18 1.26
C VAL A 12 -6.44 10.77 0.69
N LEU A 13 -6.19 9.76 1.54
CA LEU A 13 -6.11 8.36 1.11
C LEU A 13 -7.46 7.89 0.56
N LYS A 14 -8.56 8.14 1.29
CA LYS A 14 -9.91 7.77 0.85
C LYS A 14 -10.25 8.45 -0.48
N TYR A 15 -10.02 9.76 -0.58
CA TYR A 15 -10.31 10.53 -1.78
C TYR A 15 -9.55 10.01 -3.01
N VAL A 16 -8.24 9.72 -2.89
CA VAL A 16 -7.43 9.18 -3.99
C VAL A 16 -7.91 7.80 -4.42
N LEU A 17 -8.26 6.92 -3.48
CA LEU A 17 -8.73 5.57 -3.82
C LEU A 17 -10.13 5.60 -4.47
N ASP A 18 -11.03 6.44 -3.98
CA ASP A 18 -12.34 6.64 -4.59
C ASP A 18 -12.22 7.29 -5.98
N PHE A 19 -11.26 8.19 -6.17
CA PHE A 19 -10.95 8.76 -7.48
C PHE A 19 -10.54 7.67 -8.47
N LEU A 20 -9.65 6.74 -8.08
CA LEU A 20 -9.25 5.62 -8.94
C LEU A 20 -10.44 4.70 -9.29
N ASP A 21 -11.36 4.46 -8.35
CA ASP A 21 -12.57 3.68 -8.61
C ASP A 21 -13.50 4.39 -9.61
N ARG A 22 -13.70 5.71 -9.46
CA ARG A 22 -14.50 6.51 -10.41
C ARG A 22 -13.88 6.54 -11.80
N GLU A 23 -12.56 6.67 -11.90
CA GLU A 23 -11.87 6.65 -13.19
C GLU A 23 -11.92 5.27 -13.85
N ALA A 24 -11.86 4.19 -13.07
CA ALA A 24 -12.09 2.84 -13.60
C ALA A 24 -13.50 2.71 -14.19
N GLU A 25 -14.53 3.15 -13.47
CA GLU A 25 -15.93 3.13 -13.92
C GLU A 25 -16.12 3.97 -15.19
N ARG A 26 -15.62 5.21 -15.21
CA ARG A 26 -15.72 6.13 -16.37
C ARG A 26 -15.10 5.55 -17.63
N ASN A 27 -14.02 4.77 -17.50
CA ASN A 27 -13.31 4.17 -18.62
C ASN A 27 -13.76 2.72 -18.92
N GLY A 28 -14.79 2.21 -18.23
CA GLY A 28 -15.30 0.86 -18.45
C GLY A 28 -14.36 -0.26 -17.99
N VAL A 29 -13.43 0.03 -17.08
CA VAL A 29 -12.52 -0.96 -16.49
C VAL A 29 -13.27 -1.74 -15.41
N ILE A 30 -13.65 -2.98 -15.73
CA ILE A 30 -14.41 -3.86 -14.83
C ILE A 30 -13.51 -4.85 -14.05
N ASP A 31 -12.30 -5.08 -14.55
CA ASP A 31 -11.34 -6.03 -13.97
C ASP A 31 -10.82 -5.52 -12.62
N GLN A 32 -11.16 -6.24 -11.55
CA GLN A 32 -10.79 -5.87 -10.18
C GLN A 32 -9.29 -5.99 -9.94
N ASP A 33 -8.58 -6.88 -10.65
CA ASP A 33 -7.12 -7.03 -10.49
C ASP A 33 -6.39 -5.82 -11.05
N ILE A 34 -6.87 -5.24 -12.15
CA ILE A 34 -6.35 -3.99 -12.71
C ILE A 34 -6.56 -2.82 -11.75
N ILE A 35 -7.77 -2.68 -11.21
CA ILE A 35 -8.11 -1.62 -10.24
C ILE A 35 -7.27 -1.77 -8.96
N HIS A 36 -7.12 -3.01 -8.47
CA HIS A 36 -6.27 -3.32 -7.32
C HIS A 36 -4.80 -2.97 -7.58
N ALA A 37 -4.29 -3.26 -8.79
CA ALA A 37 -2.94 -2.88 -9.18
C ALA A 37 -2.75 -1.35 -9.22
N TRP A 38 -3.73 -0.58 -9.70
CA TRP A 38 -3.68 0.89 -9.66
C TRP A 38 -3.54 1.41 -8.23
N LYS A 39 -4.39 0.90 -7.32
CA LYS A 39 -4.37 1.28 -5.90
C LYS A 39 -3.06 0.89 -5.21
N THR A 40 -2.58 -0.33 -5.46
CA THR A 40 -1.31 -0.83 -4.92
C THR A 40 -0.14 0.00 -5.43
N ASN A 41 -0.14 0.36 -6.72
CA ASN A 41 0.91 1.20 -7.29
C ASN A 41 0.92 2.60 -6.69
N ALA A 42 -0.25 3.21 -6.52
CA ALA A 42 -0.37 4.54 -5.92
C ALA A 42 0.10 4.58 -4.45
N ILE A 43 -0.30 3.60 -3.65
CA ILE A 43 -0.10 3.64 -2.20
C ILE A 43 1.15 2.91 -1.75
N VAL A 44 1.39 1.71 -2.26
CA VAL A 44 2.51 0.87 -1.80
C VAL A 44 3.78 1.25 -2.56
N LEU A 45 3.74 1.17 -3.89
CA LEU A 45 4.93 1.37 -4.73
C LEU A 45 5.44 2.82 -4.69
N ARG A 46 4.54 3.81 -4.79
CA ARG A 46 4.95 5.22 -4.89
C ARG A 46 5.12 5.91 -3.56
N PHE A 47 4.38 5.52 -2.53
CA PHE A 47 4.42 6.17 -1.22
C PHE A 47 5.17 5.32 -0.18
N TRP A 48 4.62 4.18 0.24
CA TRP A 48 5.20 3.41 1.35
C TRP A 48 6.60 2.86 1.05
N MET A 49 6.83 2.31 -0.14
CA MET A 49 8.17 1.84 -0.51
C MET A 49 9.18 2.98 -0.55
N GLN A 50 8.79 4.17 -1.01
CA GLN A 50 9.68 5.32 -1.03
C GLN A 50 10.10 5.72 0.39
N LEU A 51 9.18 5.68 1.35
CA LEU A 51 9.48 5.96 2.76
C LEU A 51 10.34 4.87 3.41
N ILE A 52 10.07 3.60 3.13
CA ILE A 52 10.86 2.47 3.65
C ILE A 52 12.30 2.53 3.11
N HIS A 53 12.47 2.85 1.82
CA HIS A 53 13.79 2.93 1.20
C HIS A 53 14.59 4.18 1.59
N ASN A 54 13.92 5.22 2.10
CA ASN A 54 14.54 6.50 2.43
C ASN A 54 14.07 6.99 3.80
N PRO A 55 14.46 6.29 4.89
CA PRO A 55 14.02 6.64 6.24
C PRO A 55 14.54 8.01 6.70
N ASP A 56 15.65 8.48 6.13
CA ASP A 56 16.22 9.82 6.29
C ASP A 56 15.33 10.94 5.73
N CYS A 57 14.34 10.62 4.88
CA CYS A 57 13.31 11.59 4.49
C CYS A 57 12.27 11.83 5.60
N LEU A 58 12.15 10.92 6.57
CA LEU A 58 11.19 11.00 7.68
C LEU A 58 11.85 11.38 9.00
N PHE A 59 13.06 10.89 9.23
CA PHE A 59 13.77 11.00 10.50
C PHE A 59 15.08 11.75 10.32
N ASP A 60 15.46 12.51 11.33
CA ASP A 60 16.78 13.14 11.41
C ASP A 60 17.84 12.09 11.77
N ILE A 61 18.20 11.27 10.78
CA ILE A 61 19.17 10.20 10.89
C ILE A 61 20.16 10.27 9.74
N GLN A 62 21.40 9.87 10.02
CA GLN A 62 22.37 9.67 8.96
C GLN A 62 22.06 8.38 8.20
N ARG A 63 21.95 8.47 6.87
CA ARG A 63 21.75 7.31 6.01
C ARG A 63 22.86 6.29 6.18
N GLN A 64 22.49 5.05 6.49
CA GLN A 64 23.41 3.93 6.62
C GLN A 64 23.33 3.03 5.38
N HIS A 65 24.28 3.18 4.46
CA HIS A 65 24.30 2.42 3.20
C HIS A 65 24.35 0.90 3.37
N CYS A 66 24.86 0.40 4.50
CA CYS A 66 24.83 -1.02 4.80
C CYS A 66 23.41 -1.59 4.97
N LEU A 67 22.41 -0.75 5.25
CA LEU A 67 21.02 -1.15 5.40
C LEU A 67 20.21 -1.09 4.10
N ASP A 68 20.73 -0.46 3.04
CA ASP A 68 19.97 -0.19 1.80
C ASP A 68 19.39 -1.51 1.21
N ALA A 69 20.21 -2.57 1.14
CA ALA A 69 19.77 -3.87 0.63
C ALA A 69 18.68 -4.51 1.51
N SER A 70 18.78 -4.38 2.84
CA SER A 70 17.77 -4.90 3.77
C SER A 70 16.45 -4.14 3.63
N LEU A 71 16.51 -2.82 3.49
CA LEU A 71 15.32 -1.98 3.30
C LEU A 71 14.60 -2.32 1.97
N VAL A 72 15.35 -2.59 0.90
CA VAL A 72 14.78 -3.04 -0.38
C VAL A 72 14.06 -4.38 -0.22
N VAL A 73 14.65 -5.34 0.51
CA VAL A 73 14.00 -6.63 0.77
C VAL A 73 12.71 -6.46 1.57
N ILE A 74 12.70 -5.56 2.56
CA ILE A 74 11.50 -5.25 3.36
C ILE A 74 10.43 -4.59 2.48
N GLY A 75 10.81 -3.59 1.67
CA GLY A 75 9.90 -2.92 0.73
C GLY A 75 9.29 -3.88 -0.28
N GLN A 76 10.09 -4.77 -0.87
CA GLN A 76 9.60 -5.78 -1.80
C GLN A 76 8.65 -6.77 -1.11
N THR A 77 8.94 -7.16 0.13
CA THR A 77 8.06 -8.04 0.92
C THR A 77 6.70 -7.40 1.16
N LEU A 78 6.67 -6.09 1.44
CA LEU A 78 5.43 -5.33 1.54
C LEU A 78 4.66 -5.34 0.21
N MET A 79 5.35 -5.08 -0.91
CA MET A 79 4.73 -5.13 -2.24
C MET A 79 4.14 -6.50 -2.57
N ASP A 80 4.86 -7.58 -2.24
CA ASP A 80 4.41 -8.96 -2.45
C ASP A 80 3.18 -9.33 -1.60
N ALA A 81 3.03 -8.72 -0.42
CA ALA A 81 1.85 -8.88 0.44
C ALA A 81 0.61 -8.19 -0.13
N PHE A 82 0.77 -7.16 -0.97
CA PHE A 82 -0.33 -6.50 -1.68
C PHE A 82 -0.57 -7.08 -3.09
N SER A 83 0.28 -7.97 -3.59
CA SER A 83 0.08 -8.58 -4.90
C SER A 83 -1.06 -9.61 -4.88
N GLN A 84 -1.92 -9.60 -5.91
CA GLN A 84 -2.89 -10.68 -6.15
C GLN A 84 -2.26 -11.89 -6.87
N SER A 85 -1.00 -11.81 -7.31
CA SER A 85 -0.34 -12.91 -8.00
C SER A 85 0.08 -14.02 -7.03
N ASP A 86 -0.46 -15.22 -7.22
CA ASP A 86 -0.02 -16.44 -6.54
C ASP A 86 1.07 -17.12 -7.37
N TYR A 87 2.29 -16.59 -7.32
CA TYR A 87 3.43 -17.26 -7.95
C TYR A 87 3.91 -18.40 -7.04
N PRO A 88 3.88 -19.66 -7.49
CA PRO A 88 4.33 -20.78 -6.67
C PRO A 88 5.81 -20.60 -6.33
N LEU A 89 6.12 -20.70 -5.05
CA LEU A 89 7.50 -20.63 -4.57
C LEU A 89 8.24 -21.90 -4.94
N GLY A 90 9.43 -21.73 -5.48
CA GLY A 90 10.27 -22.83 -5.95
C GLY A 90 11.75 -22.52 -5.82
N LYS A 91 12.60 -23.43 -6.29
CA LYS A 91 14.06 -23.31 -6.18
C LYS A 91 14.63 -22.09 -6.93
N GLU A 92 13.92 -21.61 -7.95
CA GLU A 92 14.27 -20.42 -8.74
C GLU A 92 13.74 -19.11 -8.13
N SER A 93 13.00 -19.17 -7.01
CA SER A 93 12.50 -17.97 -6.34
C SER A 93 13.65 -17.23 -5.64
N PRO A 94 13.64 -15.88 -5.62
CA PRO A 94 14.63 -15.12 -4.88
C PRO A 94 14.67 -15.52 -3.40
N SER A 95 15.87 -15.63 -2.82
CA SER A 95 16.05 -16.05 -1.42
C SER A 95 15.28 -15.18 -0.43
N SER A 96 15.16 -13.87 -0.69
CA SER A 96 14.36 -12.95 0.11
C SER A 96 12.87 -13.30 0.11
N LYS A 97 12.33 -13.73 -1.03
CA LYS A 97 10.94 -14.14 -1.16
C LYS A 97 10.65 -15.45 -0.44
N LEU A 98 11.61 -16.38 -0.47
CA LEU A 98 11.54 -17.62 0.31
C LEU A 98 11.60 -17.34 1.82
N LEU A 99 12.45 -16.40 2.23
CA LEU A 99 12.61 -15.99 3.63
C LEU A 99 11.29 -15.47 4.22
N PHE A 100 10.57 -14.61 3.48
CA PHE A 100 9.32 -13.98 3.94
C PHE A 100 8.04 -14.67 3.46
N ALA A 101 8.15 -15.87 2.87
CA ALA A 101 7.00 -16.59 2.30
C ALA A 101 5.81 -16.73 3.27
N LYS A 102 6.11 -17.12 4.52
CA LYS A 102 5.08 -17.30 5.56
C LYS A 102 4.44 -15.98 5.97
N ASP A 103 5.23 -14.92 6.05
CA ASP A 103 4.76 -13.58 6.41
C ASP A 103 3.90 -12.99 5.30
N ILE A 104 4.32 -13.12 4.03
CA ILE A 104 3.53 -12.70 2.87
C ILE A 104 2.16 -13.38 2.88
N ALA A 105 2.11 -14.70 3.09
CA ALA A 105 0.86 -15.45 3.16
C ALA A 105 -0.04 -14.97 4.31
N ARG A 106 0.55 -14.58 5.44
CA ARG A 106 -0.17 -14.02 6.60
C ARG A 106 -0.69 -12.60 6.34
N TYR A 107 0.06 -11.76 5.64
CA TYR A 107 -0.27 -10.34 5.45
C TYR A 107 -1.21 -10.09 4.27
N ARG A 108 -1.22 -10.95 3.23
CA ARG A 108 -2.16 -10.85 2.10
C ARG A 108 -3.62 -10.65 2.49
N PRO A 109 -4.24 -11.45 3.38
CA PRO A 109 -5.62 -11.22 3.77
C PRO A 109 -5.83 -9.89 4.49
N ILE A 110 -4.83 -9.39 5.23
CA ILE A 110 -4.88 -8.09 5.92
C ILE A 110 -4.82 -6.96 4.89
N ALA A 111 -3.93 -7.05 3.91
CA ALA A 111 -3.80 -6.08 2.81
C ALA A 111 -5.09 -6.00 1.97
N ASN A 112 -5.67 -7.16 1.63
CA ASN A 112 -6.94 -7.22 0.92
C ASN A 112 -8.09 -6.64 1.74
N ASN A 113 -8.15 -6.96 3.04
CA ASN A 113 -9.16 -6.40 3.94
C ASN A 113 -9.03 -4.88 4.10
N MET A 114 -7.81 -4.34 4.06
CA MET A 114 -7.58 -2.89 4.13
C MET A 114 -8.28 -2.15 2.98
N PHE A 115 -8.10 -2.56 1.73
CA PHE A 115 -8.79 -1.91 0.60
C PHE A 115 -10.30 -2.09 0.65
N LEU A 116 -10.80 -3.23 1.12
CA LEU A 116 -12.23 -3.44 1.33
C LEU A 116 -12.80 -2.50 2.40
N ARG A 117 -12.10 -2.33 3.54
CA ARG A 117 -12.49 -1.37 4.59
C ARG A 117 -12.50 0.05 4.05
N LEU A 118 -11.45 0.46 3.35
CA LEU A 118 -11.33 1.78 2.74
C LEU A 118 -12.46 2.06 1.74
N LYS A 119 -12.85 1.06 0.95
CA LYS A 119 -13.99 1.18 0.01
C LYS A 119 -15.31 1.42 0.74
N ASN A 120 -15.51 0.79 1.89
CA ASN A 120 -16.75 0.88 2.67
C ASN A 120 -16.87 2.15 3.53
N GLU A 121 -15.79 2.92 3.68
CA GLU A 121 -15.87 4.24 4.32
C GLU A 121 -16.75 5.20 3.51
N PRO A 122 -17.40 6.18 4.17
CA PRO A 122 -18.15 7.22 3.49
C PRO A 122 -17.31 7.90 2.39
N PRO A 123 -17.90 8.19 1.22
CA PRO A 123 -17.17 8.88 0.16
C PRO A 123 -16.76 10.28 0.62
N VAL A 124 -15.56 10.69 0.23
CA VAL A 124 -15.09 12.06 0.42
C VAL A 124 -15.42 12.83 -0.86
N ASP A 125 -16.26 13.86 -0.75
CA ASP A 125 -16.55 14.75 -1.86
C ASP A 125 -15.44 15.79 -2.06
N ASP A 126 -15.42 16.41 -3.23
CA ASP A 126 -14.40 17.39 -3.60
C ASP A 126 -14.35 18.56 -2.60
N LYS A 127 -15.51 19.01 -2.11
CA LYS A 127 -15.60 20.12 -1.16
C LYS A 127 -14.89 19.79 0.15
N LEU A 128 -15.19 18.64 0.76
CA LEU A 128 -14.55 18.17 1.98
C LEU A 128 -13.06 17.96 1.80
N PHE A 129 -12.65 17.43 0.63
CA PHE A 129 -11.23 17.27 0.32
C PHE A 129 -10.51 18.63 0.27
N TYR A 130 -11.03 19.62 -0.47
CA TYR A 130 -10.43 20.94 -0.57
C TYR A 130 -10.39 21.69 0.76
N GLU A 131 -11.44 21.57 1.58
CA GLU A 131 -11.46 22.10 2.95
C GLU A 131 -10.40 21.45 3.85
N HIS A 132 -10.01 20.20 3.58
CA HIS A 132 -9.00 19.49 4.38
C HIS A 132 -7.55 19.87 4.00
N ILE A 133 -7.30 20.22 2.74
CA ILE A 133 -5.95 20.49 2.23
C ILE A 133 -5.59 21.98 2.13
N THR A 134 -6.53 22.88 2.46
CA THR A 134 -6.36 24.34 2.45
C THR A 134 -6.26 24.86 3.89
#